data_AF-X1LBA1-F1
#
_entry.id   AF-X1LBA1-F1
#
_cell.length_a   1.000
_cell.length_b   1.000
_cell.length_c   1.000
_cell.angle_alpha   90.00
_cell.angle_beta   90.00
_cell.angle_gamma   90.00
#
_symmetry.space_group_name_H-M   'P 1'
#
loop_
_entity.id
_entity.type
_entity.pdbx_description
1 polymer ?
#
loop_
_entity_poly.entity_id
_entity_poly.type
_entity_poly.pdbx_seq_one_letter_code
_entity_poly.pdbx_strand_id
1 'polypeptide(L)' 'LLSAMDDIYNILVTMDFPDAITGGLRRTTDMVRGVLERTRSDLTLVIRQKDLENKLEDFQQGMRTV' A
#
# COMPACT_ATOMS: atom_id res chain seq x y z
N LEU A 1 -3.71 9.67 0.79
CA LEU A 1 -4.80 8.66 0.88
C LEU A 1 -4.38 7.46 1.73
N LEU A 2 -3.28 6.77 1.41
CA LEU A 2 -2.83 5.59 2.17
C LEU A 2 -2.65 5.87 3.68
N SER A 3 -2.06 7.01 4.03
CA SER A 3 -1.95 7.46 5.44
C SER A 3 -3.31 7.60 6.13
N ALA A 4 -4.33 8.12 5.45
CA ALA A 4 -5.66 8.26 6.03
C ALA A 4 -6.32 6.88 6.25
N MET A 5 -6.05 5.91 5.39
CA MET A 5 -6.50 4.52 5.58
C MET A 5 -5.78 3.86 6.77
N ASP A 6 -4.47 4.10 6.93
CA ASP A 6 -3.68 3.68 8.09
C ASP A 6 -4.26 4.29 9.38
N ASP A 7 -4.56 5.59 9.40
CA ASP A 7 -5.13 6.29 10.55
C ASP A 7 -6.50 5.72 10.94
N ILE A 8 -7.37 5.47 9.95
CA ILE A 8 -8.68 4.85 10.19
C ILE A 8 -8.51 3.44 10.74
N TYR A 9 -7.63 2.62 10.16
CA TYR A 9 -7.34 1.26 10.65
C TYR A 9 -6.87 1.28 12.12
N ASN A 10 -5.95 2.20 12.46
CA ASN A 10 -5.41 2.34 13.81
C ASN A 10 -6.48 2.73 14.82
N ILE A 11 -7.49 3.51 14.44
CA ILE A 11 -8.62 3.81 15.31
C ILE A 11 -9.51 2.56 15.45
N LEU A 12 -9.89 1.92 14.35
CA LEU A 12 -10.82 0.80 14.36
C LEU A 12 -10.28 -0.43 15.10
N VAL A 13 -8.98 -0.70 15.03
CA VAL A 13 -8.35 -1.85 15.71
C VAL A 13 -8.34 -1.70 17.23
N THR A 14 -8.49 -0.47 17.75
CA THR A 14 -8.55 -0.20 19.19
C THR A 14 -9.96 -0.35 19.77
N MET A 15 -10.98 -0.60 18.93
CA MET A 15 -12.35 -0.78 19.39
C MET A 15 -12.54 -2.17 20.02
N ASP A 16 -12.36 -2.26 21.33
CA ASP A 16 -12.50 -3.51 22.11
C ASP A 16 -13.96 -3.74 22.54
N PHE A 17 -14.80 -4.16 21.60
CA PHE A 17 -16.18 -4.57 21.84
C PHE A 17 -16.44 -5.97 21.27
N PRO A 18 -17.32 -6.77 21.88
CA PRO A 18 -17.72 -8.06 21.31
C PRO A 18 -18.22 -7.91 19.86
N ASP A 19 -17.81 -8.83 18.98
CA ASP A 19 -18.20 -8.81 17.55
C ASP A 19 -19.72 -8.80 17.35
N ALA A 20 -20.48 -9.38 18.29
CA ALA A 20 -21.94 -9.36 18.29
C ALA A 20 -22.53 -7.94 18.44
N ILE A 21 -21.82 -7.02 19.08
CA ILE A 21 -22.23 -5.62 19.26
C ILE A 21 -21.80 -4.78 18.05
N THR A 22 -20.64 -5.07 17.47
CA THR A 22 -20.05 -4.28 16.37
C THR A 22 -20.47 -4.76 14.98
N GLY A 23 -21.19 -5.87 14.87
CA GLY A 23 -21.62 -6.43 13.58
C GLY A 23 -20.47 -6.99 12.74
N GLY A 24 -19.42 -7.50 13.38
CA GLY A 24 -18.24 -8.04 12.69
C GLY A 24 -17.22 -6.99 12.24
N LEU A 25 -17.14 -5.86 12.95
CA LEU A 25 -16.19 -4.78 12.68
C LEU A 25 -14.74 -5.29 12.61
N ARG A 26 -14.36 -6.22 13.49
CA ARG A 26 -13.01 -6.80 13.50
C ARG A 26 -12.66 -7.47 12.17
N ARG A 27 -13.58 -8.28 11.64
CA ARG A 27 -13.41 -8.94 10.34
C ARG A 27 -13.23 -7.92 9.22
N THR A 28 -14.05 -6.88 9.17
CA THR A 28 -13.96 -5.84 8.13
C THR A 28 -12.66 -5.06 8.26
N THR A 29 -12.26 -4.71 9.48
CA THR A 29 -11.00 -3.99 9.78
C THR A 29 -9.77 -4.80 9.36
N ASP A 30 -9.78 -6.11 9.60
CA ASP A 30 -8.72 -7.02 9.15
C ASP A 30 -8.68 -7.15 7.61
N MET A 31 -9.83 -7.17 6.94
CA MET A 31 -9.86 -7.14 5.47
C MET A 31 -9.26 -5.84 4.92
N VAL A 32 -9.55 -4.70 5.54
CA VAL A 32 -8.98 -3.41 5.16
C VAL A 32 -7.46 -3.40 5.35
N ARG A 33 -6.93 -3.99 6.43
CA ARG A 33 -5.48 -4.17 6.60
C ARG A 33 -4.85 -4.91 5.42
N GLY A 34 -5.45 -6.02 5.00
CA GLY A 34 -4.95 -6.79 3.86
C GLY A 34 -5.00 -6.03 2.52
N VAL A 35 -5.92 -5.08 2.35
CA VAL A 35 -5.92 -4.18 1.19
C VAL A 35 -4.77 -3.18 1.30
N LEU A 36 -4.60 -2.55 2.46
CA LEU A 36 -3.57 -1.54 2.70
C LEU A 36 -2.15 -2.10 2.51
N GLU A 37 -1.87 -3.27 3.08
CA GLU A 37 -0.57 -3.95 2.93
C GLU A 37 -0.24 -4.25 1.47
N ARG A 38 -1.23 -4.74 0.70
CA ARG A 38 -1.08 -4.99 -0.74
C ARG A 38 -0.85 -3.71 -1.52
N THR A 39 -1.66 -2.67 -1.29
CA THR A 39 -1.49 -1.39 -1.98
C THR A 39 -0.13 -0.75 -1.70
N ARG A 40 0.39 -0.84 -0.47
CA ARG A 40 1.74 -0.36 -0.15
C ARG A 40 2.82 -1.13 -0.91
N SER A 41 2.64 -2.44 -1.04
CA SER A 41 3.55 -3.32 -1.78
C SER A 41 3.52 -2.98 -3.27
N ASP A 42 2.33 -2.83 -3.85
CA ASP A 42 2.12 -2.48 -5.26
C ASP A 42 2.73 -1.11 -5.58
N LEU A 43 2.50 -0.11 -4.73
CA LEU A 43 3.08 1.23 -4.90
C LEU A 43 4.62 1.17 -4.89
N THR A 44 5.20 0.40 -3.98
CA THR A 44 6.65 0.22 -3.90
C THR A 44 7.19 -0.43 -5.17
N LEU A 45 6.51 -1.47 -5.66
CA LEU A 45 6.88 -2.16 -6.89
C LEU A 45 6.86 -1.20 -8.09
N VAL A 46 5.80 -0.43 -8.25
CA VAL A 46 5.65 0.54 -9.34
C VAL A 46 6.76 1.60 -9.31
N ILE A 47 7.08 2.14 -8.12
CA ILE A 47 8.17 3.10 -7.97
C ILE A 47 9.52 2.49 -8.40
N ARG A 48 9.80 1.25 -7.99
CA ARG A 48 11.05 0.56 -8.35
C ARG A 48 11.12 0.22 -9.84
N GLN A 49 10.00 -0.20 -10.43
CA GLN A 49 9.91 -0.41 -11.86
C GLN A 49 10.19 0.89 -12.61
N LYS A 50 9.61 2.01 -12.18
CA LYS A 50 9.83 3.30 -12.84
C LYS A 50 11.28 3.79 -12.73
N ASP A 51 11.92 3.59 -11.58
CA ASP A 51 13.34 3.88 -11.39
C ASP A 51 14.23 3.03 -12.32
N LEU A 52 13.89 1.75 -12.50
CA LEU A 52 14.59 0.87 -13.43
C LEU A 52 14.40 1.30 -14.89
N GLU A 53 13.17 1.63 -15.28
CA GLU A 53 12.87 2.15 -16.62
C GLU A 53 13.70 3.40 -16.93
N ASN A 54 13.77 4.36 -16.01
CA ASN A 54 14.56 5.58 -16.19
C ASN A 54 16.07 5.26 -16.35
N LYS A 55 16.62 4.35 -15.55
CA LYS A 55 18.04 3.93 -15.65
C LYS A 55 18.34 3.26 -16.99
N LEU A 56 17.40 2.48 -17.52
CA LEU A 56 17.54 1.85 -18.83
C LEU A 56 17.48 2.89 -19.95
N GLU A 57 16.59 3.88 -19.86
CA GLU A 57 16.53 5.01 -20.80
C GLU A 57 17.85 5.80 -20.82
N ASP A 58 18.39 6.14 -19.64
CA ASP A 58 19.68 6.85 -19.51
C ASP A 58 20.83 6.04 -20.11
N PHE A 59 20.87 4.74 -19.84
CA PHE A 59 21.87 3.83 -20.41
C PHE A 59 21.79 3.77 -21.94
N GLN A 60 20.58 3.66 -22.51
CA GLN A 60 20.37 3.65 -23.96
C GLN A 60 20.78 4.97 -24.61
N GLN A 61 20.53 6.12 -23.98
CA GLN A 61 20.96 7.42 -24.47
C GLN A 61 22.48 7.55 -24.48
N GLY A 62 23.15 7.07 -23.42
CA GLY A 62 24.61 7.01 -23.34
C GLY A 62 25.21 6.18 -24.48
N MET A 63 24.64 5.01 -24.77
CA MET A 63 25.08 4.16 -25.90
C MET A 63 24.88 4.81 -27.27
N ARG A 64 23.88 5.67 -27.45
CA ARG A 64 23.60 6.33 -28.73
C ARG A 64 24.54 7.51 -29.02
N THR A 65 25.22 8.02 -28.00
CA THR A 65 26.09 9.20 -28.09
C THR A 65 27.57 8.83 -28.30
N VAL A 66 27.90 7.53 -28.27
CA VAL A 66 29.21 6.94 -28.56
C VAL A 66 29.20 6.33 -29.96
#